data_AF-A0A370HU49-F1
#
_entry.id   AF-A0A370HU49-F1
#
_cell.length_a   1.000
_cell.length_b   1.000
_cell.length_c   1.000
_cell.angle_alpha   90.00
_cell.angle_beta   90.00
_cell.angle_gamma   90.00
#
_symmetry.space_group_name_H-M   'P 1'
#
loop_
_entity.id
_entity.type
_entity.pdbx_description
1 polymer ?
#
loop_
_entity_poly.entity_id
_entity_poly.type
_entity_poly.pdbx_seq_one_letter_code
_entity_poly.pdbx_strand_id
1 'polypeptide(L)'
;MTSFDDLLSQVPIGQIAGKLGVDEATAKDVVNKALPVLLGGLQAKTSNSDQEQRLQGLVDQHQDENLLAGGVDIDQVDTRAGSQIVDDVFGSDKNTVINALGATGGSGGNDLIAKVLPILAPIVLAYLGKQVLGKEGGDASQGQSGTAGNGPLADILGGLLGGASKNGGLGGALSDALGKNAGSVLGNVLGGLLGGKR
;
A
#
# COMPACT_ATOMS: atom_id res chain seq x y z
N MET A 1 17.30 4.26 1.34
CA MET A 1 16.15 4.32 0.41
C MET A 1 14.97 3.67 1.11
N THR A 2 13.77 4.20 0.96
CA THR A 2 12.58 3.63 1.61
C THR A 2 12.09 2.46 0.77
N SER A 3 11.46 1.45 1.39
CA SER A 3 10.87 0.32 0.67
C SER A 3 9.79 0.74 -0.35
N PHE A 4 9.28 1.98 -0.23
CA PHE A 4 8.36 2.60 -1.18
C PHE A 4 9.07 3.13 -2.43
N ASP A 5 10.25 3.72 -2.26
CA ASP A 5 11.12 4.16 -3.36
C ASP A 5 11.67 2.97 -4.15
N ASP A 6 11.98 1.86 -3.45
CA ASP A 6 12.35 0.60 -4.08
C ASP A 6 11.19 0.00 -4.91
N LEU A 7 9.97 0.01 -4.35
CA LEU A 7 8.76 -0.41 -5.08
C LEU A 7 8.55 0.45 -6.34
N LEU A 8 8.63 1.78 -6.20
CA LEU A 8 8.52 2.73 -7.33
C LEU A 8 9.57 2.48 -8.41
N SER A 9 10.81 2.16 -8.02
CA SER A 9 11.90 1.87 -8.94
C SER A 9 11.71 0.56 -9.70
N GLN A 10 10.91 -0.37 -9.15
CA GLN A 10 10.52 -1.60 -9.84
C GLN A 10 9.30 -1.43 -10.74
N VAL A 11 8.53 -0.35 -10.58
CA VAL A 11 7.38 -0.06 -11.45
C VAL A 11 7.87 0.54 -12.78
N PRO A 12 7.60 -0.09 -13.94
CA PRO A 12 8.06 0.39 -15.24
C PRO A 12 7.19 1.56 -15.73
N ILE A 13 7.45 2.77 -15.22
CA ILE A 13 6.68 3.99 -15.53
C ILE A 13 6.54 4.23 -17.04
N GLY A 14 7.61 4.01 -17.82
CA GLY A 14 7.57 4.19 -19.28
C GLY A 14 6.60 3.23 -19.98
N GLN A 15 6.48 1.99 -19.51
CA GLN A 15 5.52 1.02 -20.07
C GLN A 15 4.09 1.35 -19.65
N ILE A 16 3.89 1.81 -18.40
CA ILE A 16 2.58 2.29 -17.93
C ILE A 16 2.13 3.48 -18.78
N ALA A 17 3.02 4.45 -19.01
CA ALA A 17 2.75 5.63 -19.84
C ALA A 17 2.31 5.21 -21.26
N GLY A 18 3.03 4.27 -21.88
CA GLY A 18 2.69 3.72 -23.19
C GLY A 18 1.32 3.03 -23.24
N LYS A 19 0.97 2.23 -22.23
CA LYS A 19 -0.34 1.54 -22.14
C LYS A 19 -1.50 2.51 -21.87
N LEU A 20 -1.25 3.55 -21.08
CA LEU A 20 -2.23 4.57 -20.75
C LEU A 20 -2.38 5.63 -21.86
N GLY A 21 -1.41 5.73 -22.78
CA GLY A 21 -1.39 6.75 -23.82
C GLY A 21 -1.08 8.16 -23.28
N VAL A 22 -0.32 8.25 -22.19
CA VAL A 22 0.06 9.51 -21.53
C VAL A 22 1.57 9.68 -21.49
N ASP A 23 2.04 10.87 -21.11
CA ASP A 23 3.45 11.12 -20.85
C ASP A 23 3.93 10.47 -19.54
N GLU A 24 5.23 10.18 -19.45
CA GLU A 24 5.83 9.53 -18.28
C GLU A 24 5.66 10.34 -16.99
N ALA A 25 5.61 11.68 -17.07
CA ALA A 25 5.42 12.53 -15.90
C ALA A 25 4.00 12.38 -15.34
N THR A 26 2.99 12.36 -16.21
CA THR A 26 1.60 12.06 -15.86
C THR A 26 1.46 10.64 -15.30
N ALA A 27 2.04 9.64 -15.95
CA ALA A 27 2.02 8.26 -15.44
C ALA A 27 2.66 8.16 -14.05
N LYS A 28 3.82 8.80 -13.86
CA LYS A 28 4.50 8.85 -12.56
C LYS A 28 3.65 9.50 -11.48
N ASP A 29 3.01 10.63 -11.77
CA ASP A 29 2.14 11.32 -10.80
C ASP A 29 0.94 10.44 -10.40
N VAL A 30 0.32 9.80 -11.39
CA VAL A 30 -0.79 8.87 -11.17
C VAL A 30 -0.35 7.67 -10.32
N VAL A 31 0.80 7.06 -10.61
CA VAL A 31 1.35 5.94 -9.85
C VAL A 31 1.65 6.34 -8.41
N ASN A 32 2.27 7.51 -8.19
CA ASN A 32 2.57 8.02 -6.84
C ASN A 32 1.32 8.27 -5.99
N LYS A 33 0.19 8.60 -6.62
CA LYS A 33 -1.11 8.78 -5.95
C LYS A 33 -1.86 7.47 -5.75
N ALA A 34 -1.80 6.57 -6.73
CA ALA A 34 -2.52 5.30 -6.72
C ALA A 34 -1.88 4.27 -5.79
N LEU A 35 -0.54 4.20 -5.74
CA LEU A 35 0.18 3.26 -4.89
C LEU A 35 -0.19 3.33 -3.40
N PRO A 36 -0.16 4.50 -2.73
CA PRO A 36 -0.52 4.56 -1.30
C PRO A 36 -1.98 4.20 -1.04
N VAL A 37 -2.88 4.46 -2.00
CA VAL A 37 -4.30 4.08 -1.85
C VAL A 37 -4.50 2.58 -2.05
N LEU A 38 -3.80 1.98 -3.01
CA LEU A 38 -3.77 0.53 -3.21
C LEU A 38 -3.18 -0.19 -2.00
N LEU A 39 -2.09 0.34 -1.45
CA LEU A 39 -1.48 -0.17 -0.24
C LEU A 39 -2.40 -0.06 0.98
N GLY A 40 -3.10 1.07 1.13
CA GLY A 40 -4.10 1.27 2.19
C GLY A 40 -5.29 0.32 2.07
N GLY A 41 -5.77 0.07 0.85
CA GLY A 41 -6.83 -0.92 0.58
C GLY A 41 -6.39 -2.34 0.95
N LEU A 42 -5.17 -2.73 0.56
CA LEU A 42 -4.58 -4.01 0.94
C LEU A 42 -4.41 -4.14 2.46
N GLN A 43 -3.96 -3.08 3.13
CA GLN A 43 -3.80 -3.07 4.59
C GLN A 43 -5.15 -3.27 5.30
N ALA A 44 -6.22 -2.65 4.80
CA ALA A 44 -7.56 -2.85 5.33
C ALA A 44 -8.01 -4.32 5.24
N LYS A 45 -7.59 -5.05 4.19
CA LYS A 45 -7.82 -6.50 4.05
C LYS A 45 -6.99 -7.31 5.04
N THR A 46 -5.74 -6.95 5.27
CA THR A 46 -4.89 -7.65 6.26
C THR A 46 -5.29 -7.42 7.72
N SER A 47 -6.19 -6.47 7.98
CA SER A 47 -6.73 -6.23 9.32
C SER A 47 -7.78 -7.27 9.73
N ASN A 48 -8.31 -8.07 8.79
CA ASN A 48 -9.27 -9.14 9.03
C ASN A 48 -8.66 -10.49 8.61
N SER A 49 -8.60 -11.47 9.52
CA SER A 49 -7.95 -12.76 9.25
C SER A 49 -8.52 -13.50 8.02
N ASP A 50 -9.85 -13.48 7.82
CA ASP A 50 -10.48 -14.10 6.63
C ASP A 50 -10.08 -13.43 5.31
N GLN A 51 -9.91 -12.10 5.32
CA GLN A 51 -9.53 -11.33 4.14
C GLN A 51 -8.04 -11.42 3.87
N GLU A 52 -7.22 -11.50 4.92
CA GLU A 52 -5.80 -11.77 4.82
C GLU A 52 -5.52 -13.11 4.14
N GLN A 53 -6.21 -14.19 4.52
CA GLN A 53 -6.03 -15.50 3.87
C GLN A 53 -6.36 -15.48 2.38
N ARG A 54 -7.41 -14.74 1.99
CA ARG A 54 -7.76 -14.55 0.57
C ARG A 54 -6.67 -13.75 -0.15
N LEU A 55 -6.20 -12.68 0.47
CA LEU A 55 -5.13 -11.86 -0.10
C LEU A 55 -3.85 -12.67 -0.22
N GLN A 56 -3.51 -13.49 0.76
CA GLN A 56 -2.36 -14.38 0.72
C GLN A 56 -2.49 -15.38 -0.43
N GLY A 57 -3.69 -15.97 -0.63
CA GLY A 57 -3.94 -16.82 -1.79
C GLY A 57 -3.80 -16.10 -3.14
N LEU A 58 -4.16 -14.80 -3.23
CA LEU A 58 -3.92 -14.00 -4.43
C LEU A 58 -2.43 -13.71 -4.62
N VAL A 59 -1.71 -13.36 -3.55
CA VAL A 59 -0.26 -13.16 -3.58
C VAL A 59 0.43 -14.44 -4.02
N ASP A 60 0.04 -15.60 -3.49
CA ASP A 60 0.58 -16.91 -3.86
C ASP A 60 0.25 -17.30 -5.31
N GLN A 61 -0.91 -16.91 -5.84
CA GLN A 61 -1.25 -17.14 -7.25
C GLN A 61 -0.53 -16.19 -8.20
N HIS A 62 -0.19 -15.00 -7.74
CA HIS A 62 0.46 -13.94 -8.53
C HIS A 62 1.93 -13.72 -8.17
N GLN A 63 2.54 -14.67 -7.47
CA GLN A 63 3.96 -14.64 -7.12
C GLN A 63 4.86 -14.97 -8.31
N ASP A 64 4.30 -15.20 -9.51
CA ASP A 64 5.00 -15.62 -10.72
C ASP A 64 6.37 -14.95 -10.81
N GLU A 65 7.42 -15.74 -10.51
CA GLU A 65 8.80 -15.28 -10.49
C GLU A 65 9.17 -14.67 -11.85
N ASN A 66 8.51 -15.09 -12.92
CA ASN A 66 8.75 -14.60 -14.28
C ASN A 66 8.45 -13.10 -14.46
N LEU A 67 7.57 -12.51 -13.64
CA LEU A 67 7.33 -11.07 -13.64
C LEU A 67 8.45 -10.28 -12.94
N LEU A 68 9.23 -10.90 -12.05
CA LEU A 68 10.26 -10.20 -11.25
C LEU A 68 11.69 -10.65 -11.53
N ALA A 69 11.91 -11.81 -12.15
CA ALA A 69 13.23 -12.40 -12.42
C ALA A 69 14.01 -11.67 -13.53
N GLY A 70 13.37 -10.78 -14.30
CA GLY A 70 14.02 -10.00 -15.36
C GLY A 70 13.60 -8.53 -15.44
N GLY A 71 12.79 -8.05 -14.48
CA GLY A 71 12.08 -6.78 -14.54
C GLY A 71 10.60 -6.98 -14.85
N VAL A 72 9.75 -6.14 -14.26
CA VAL A 72 8.30 -6.17 -14.44
C VAL A 72 7.98 -5.87 -15.90
N ASP A 73 7.49 -6.87 -16.62
CA ASP A 73 7.01 -6.73 -17.99
C ASP A 73 5.49 -6.54 -17.97
N ILE A 74 5.04 -5.33 -18.30
CA ILE A 74 3.61 -5.01 -18.33
C ILE A 74 2.87 -5.74 -19.46
N ASP A 75 3.57 -6.22 -20.49
CA ASP A 75 2.95 -7.06 -21.52
C ASP A 75 2.63 -8.47 -21.01
N GLN A 76 3.32 -8.92 -19.95
CA GLN A 76 3.02 -10.17 -19.25
C GLN A 76 2.03 -9.99 -18.10
N VAL A 77 1.71 -8.75 -17.74
CA VAL A 77 0.71 -8.45 -16.71
C VAL A 77 -0.69 -8.76 -17.24
N ASP A 78 -1.35 -9.75 -16.62
CA ASP A 78 -2.75 -10.03 -16.88
C ASP A 78 -3.64 -8.94 -16.25
N THR A 79 -4.06 -8.00 -17.08
CA THR A 79 -4.99 -6.91 -16.69
C THR A 79 -6.35 -7.42 -16.22
N ARG A 80 -6.79 -8.63 -16.64
CA ARG A 80 -8.04 -9.22 -16.15
C ARG A 80 -7.86 -9.72 -14.73
N ALA A 81 -6.77 -10.43 -14.44
CA ALA A 81 -6.43 -10.81 -13.08
C ALA A 81 -6.24 -9.57 -12.20
N GLY A 82 -5.58 -8.54 -12.72
CA GLY A 82 -5.44 -7.24 -12.07
C GLY A 82 -6.77 -6.59 -11.72
N SER A 83 -7.77 -6.66 -12.61
CA SER A 83 -9.11 -6.14 -12.32
C SER A 83 -9.80 -6.90 -11.18
N GLN A 84 -9.62 -8.22 -11.11
CA GLN A 84 -10.16 -9.04 -10.02
C GLN A 84 -9.48 -8.70 -8.69
N ILE A 85 -8.17 -8.50 -8.67
CA ILE A 85 -7.45 -8.07 -7.47
C ILE A 85 -7.98 -6.72 -6.99
N VAL A 86 -8.13 -5.74 -7.88
CA VAL A 86 -8.68 -4.42 -7.53
C VAL A 86 -10.09 -4.54 -6.97
N ASP A 87 -10.92 -5.40 -7.57
CA ASP A 87 -12.28 -5.69 -7.08
C ASP A 87 -12.27 -6.40 -5.73
N ASP A 88 -11.33 -7.31 -5.46
CA ASP A 88 -11.19 -7.98 -4.17
C ASP A 88 -10.68 -7.03 -3.08
N VAL A 89 -9.74 -6.14 -3.43
CA VAL A 89 -9.13 -5.17 -2.51
C VAL A 89 -10.08 -4.04 -2.16
N PHE A 90 -10.73 -3.43 -3.15
CA PHE A 90 -11.57 -2.26 -2.93
C PHE A 90 -13.06 -2.59 -2.92
N GLY A 91 -13.51 -3.63 -3.63
CA GLY A 91 -14.92 -4.00 -3.71
C GLY A 91 -15.83 -2.80 -4.02
N SER A 92 -16.76 -2.53 -3.11
CA SER A 92 -17.69 -1.40 -3.18
C SER A 92 -16.99 -0.03 -3.17
N ASP A 93 -15.81 0.08 -2.56
CA ASP A 93 -15.06 1.33 -2.42
C ASP A 93 -14.27 1.69 -3.69
N LYS A 94 -14.17 0.79 -4.67
CA LYS A 94 -13.45 1.01 -5.93
C LYS A 94 -13.90 2.29 -6.62
N ASN A 95 -15.20 2.51 -6.76
CA ASN A 95 -15.74 3.72 -7.38
C ASN A 95 -15.44 4.97 -6.55
N THR A 96 -15.47 4.87 -5.23
CA THR A 96 -15.11 5.97 -4.32
C THR A 96 -13.64 6.33 -4.46
N VAL A 97 -12.76 5.33 -4.53
CA VAL A 97 -11.32 5.50 -4.75
C VAL A 97 -11.07 6.15 -6.10
N ILE A 98 -11.63 5.61 -7.19
CA ILE A 98 -11.48 6.17 -8.54
C ILE A 98 -11.96 7.63 -8.57
N ASN A 99 -13.09 7.94 -7.93
CA ASN A 99 -13.64 9.29 -7.89
C ASN A 99 -12.78 10.23 -7.03
N ALA A 100 -12.30 9.81 -5.87
CA ALA A 100 -11.46 10.61 -4.99
C ALA A 100 -10.09 10.91 -5.64
N LEU A 101 -9.50 9.90 -6.26
CA LEU A 101 -8.22 10.03 -6.96
C LEU A 101 -8.36 10.82 -8.26
N GLY A 102 -9.51 10.71 -8.95
CA GLY A 102 -9.81 11.50 -10.14
C GLY A 102 -10.14 12.96 -9.82
N ALA A 103 -10.84 13.20 -8.70
CA ALA A 103 -11.23 14.55 -8.25
C ALA A 103 -10.06 15.34 -7.64
N THR A 104 -8.99 14.67 -7.19
CA THR A 104 -7.77 15.33 -6.68
C THR A 104 -6.91 15.98 -7.78
N GLY A 105 -7.41 16.08 -9.01
CA GLY A 105 -7.02 17.13 -9.96
C GLY A 105 -5.61 17.01 -10.53
N GLY A 106 -5.19 15.81 -10.91
CA GLY A 106 -4.01 15.59 -11.76
C GLY A 106 -4.39 14.96 -13.09
N SER A 107 -3.50 15.05 -14.09
CA SER A 107 -3.64 14.65 -15.49
C SER A 107 -4.10 13.19 -15.76
N GLY A 108 -4.42 12.42 -14.71
CA GLY A 108 -5.00 11.08 -14.75
C GLY A 108 -6.52 11.03 -14.99
N GLY A 109 -7.31 11.84 -14.30
CA GLY A 109 -8.77 11.67 -14.32
C GLY A 109 -9.26 10.25 -13.94
N ASN A 110 -10.58 10.06 -13.85
CA ASN A 110 -11.18 8.81 -13.39
C ASN A 110 -10.85 7.63 -14.33
N ASP A 111 -10.74 7.89 -15.64
CA ASP A 111 -10.50 6.85 -16.65
C ASP A 111 -9.06 6.31 -16.61
N LEU A 112 -8.04 7.17 -16.44
CA LEU A 112 -6.67 6.67 -16.32
C LEU A 112 -6.47 5.96 -15.00
N ILE A 113 -7.12 6.39 -13.92
CA ILE A 113 -7.07 5.68 -12.64
C ILE A 113 -7.75 4.31 -12.75
N ALA A 114 -8.90 4.22 -13.41
CA ALA A 114 -9.57 2.95 -13.67
C ALA A 114 -8.71 1.98 -14.51
N LYS A 115 -7.86 2.51 -15.40
CA LYS A 115 -6.93 1.74 -16.23
C LYS A 115 -5.60 1.39 -15.53
N VAL A 116 -5.09 2.28 -14.68
CA VAL A 116 -3.80 2.09 -14.00
C VAL A 116 -3.91 1.12 -12.83
N LEU A 117 -5.03 1.14 -12.11
CA LEU A 117 -5.25 0.27 -10.94
C LEU A 117 -5.07 -1.22 -11.27
N PRO A 118 -5.72 -1.79 -12.31
CA PRO A 118 -5.54 -3.20 -12.65
C PRO A 118 -4.15 -3.52 -13.21
N ILE A 119 -3.38 -2.53 -13.66
CA ILE A 119 -1.98 -2.76 -14.06
C ILE A 119 -1.07 -2.77 -12.81
N LEU A 120 -1.30 -1.86 -11.86
CA LEU A 120 -0.50 -1.73 -10.65
C LEU A 120 -0.75 -2.85 -9.63
N ALA A 121 -1.99 -3.32 -9.51
CA ALA A 121 -2.37 -4.35 -8.54
C ALA A 121 -1.49 -5.62 -8.60
N PRO A 122 -1.35 -6.30 -9.76
CA PRO A 122 -0.51 -7.50 -9.85
C PRO A 122 0.98 -7.22 -9.61
N ILE A 123 1.48 -6.04 -10.00
CA ILE A 123 2.88 -5.63 -9.74
C ILE A 123 3.14 -5.54 -8.24
N VAL A 124 2.21 -4.92 -7.50
CA VAL A 124 2.31 -4.79 -6.05
C VAL A 124 2.18 -6.15 -5.37
N LEU A 125 1.27 -7.02 -5.80
CA LEU A 125 1.16 -8.38 -5.24
C LEU A 125 2.43 -9.19 -5.47
N ALA A 126 2.99 -9.14 -6.68
CA ALA A 126 4.20 -9.88 -7.01
C ALA A 126 5.42 -9.36 -6.21
N TYR A 127 5.49 -8.04 -5.97
CA TYR A 127 6.47 -7.47 -5.03
C TYR A 127 6.26 -7.95 -3.59
N LEU A 128 5.01 -7.97 -3.10
CA LEU A 128 4.69 -8.45 -1.77
C LEU A 128 5.04 -9.93 -1.61
N GLY A 129 4.71 -10.76 -2.61
CA GLY A 129 5.10 -12.17 -2.65
C GLY A 129 6.61 -12.35 -2.57
N LYS A 130 7.36 -11.59 -3.37
CA LYS A 130 8.84 -11.57 -3.29
C LYS A 130 9.36 -11.08 -1.94
N GLN A 131 8.71 -10.11 -1.30
CA GLN A 131 9.13 -9.59 0.00
C GLN A 131 8.85 -10.59 1.13
N VAL A 132 7.74 -11.34 1.05
CA VAL A 132 7.43 -12.46 1.95
C VAL A 132 8.44 -13.59 1.74
N LEU A 133 8.62 -14.05 0.50
CA LEU A 133 9.53 -15.13 0.15
C LEU A 133 11.01 -14.76 0.40
N GLY A 134 11.38 -13.52 0.10
CA GLY A 134 12.72 -12.97 0.33
C GLY A 134 13.05 -12.79 1.81
N LYS A 135 12.04 -12.55 2.68
CA LYS A 135 12.20 -12.60 4.14
C LYS A 135 12.30 -14.03 4.66
N GLU A 136 11.64 -15.00 4.02
CA GLU A 136 11.80 -16.42 4.38
C GLU A 136 13.15 -17.00 3.93
N GLY A 137 13.74 -16.49 2.84
CA GLY A 137 15.01 -16.96 2.27
C GLY A 137 16.27 -16.21 2.70
N GLY A 138 16.16 -15.07 3.39
CA GLY A 138 17.27 -14.19 3.72
C GLY A 138 17.29 -13.77 5.19
N ASP A 139 18.21 -14.38 5.94
CA ASP A 139 18.62 -13.98 7.30
C ASP A 139 17.50 -14.02 8.36
N ALA A 140 17.34 -15.20 8.97
CA ALA A 140 16.65 -15.40 10.24
C ALA A 140 17.42 -14.81 11.44
N SER A 141 18.00 -13.62 11.32
CA SER A 141 18.60 -12.92 12.45
C SER A 141 18.01 -11.52 12.62
N GLN A 142 17.29 -11.40 13.74
CA GLN A 142 17.11 -10.18 14.52
C GLN A 142 15.98 -9.23 14.07
N GLY A 143 14.77 -9.61 14.48
CA GLY A 143 13.59 -8.75 14.47
C GLY A 143 12.46 -9.35 15.28
N GLN A 144 12.71 -9.62 16.56
CA GLN A 144 11.74 -10.08 17.53
C GLN A 144 10.51 -9.16 17.62
N SER A 145 9.35 -9.70 17.26
CA SER A 145 8.00 -9.50 17.83
C SER A 145 7.03 -10.18 16.86
N GLY A 146 6.52 -11.40 17.09
CA GLY A 146 5.97 -11.78 18.37
C GLY A 146 4.77 -10.90 18.75
N THR A 147 4.02 -10.36 17.79
CA THR A 147 2.67 -9.83 18.05
C THR A 147 1.66 -10.81 17.47
N ALA A 148 1.10 -11.64 18.34
CA ALA A 148 -0.10 -12.40 18.01
C ALA A 148 -1.21 -11.42 17.60
N GLY A 149 -1.49 -11.33 16.29
CA GLY A 149 -2.63 -10.56 15.78
C GLY A 149 -2.58 -10.18 14.31
N ASN A 150 -1.39 -9.98 13.72
CA ASN A 150 -1.25 -9.43 12.37
C ASN A 150 -0.31 -10.35 11.56
N GLY A 151 -0.79 -10.92 10.44
CA GLY A 151 0.03 -11.84 9.64
C GLY A 151 1.15 -11.16 8.84
N PRO A 152 1.99 -11.95 8.14
CA PRO A 152 3.24 -11.47 7.52
C PRO A 152 3.01 -10.36 6.49
N LEU A 153 1.85 -10.36 5.82
CA LEU A 153 1.46 -9.30 4.90
C LEU A 153 1.18 -7.99 5.65
N ALA A 154 0.49 -8.03 6.78
CA ALA A 154 0.22 -6.85 7.60
C ALA A 154 1.52 -6.19 8.08
N ASP A 155 2.53 -6.97 8.47
CA ASP A 155 3.83 -6.45 8.88
C ASP A 155 4.61 -5.80 7.73
N ILE A 156 4.57 -6.38 6.53
CA ILE A 156 5.22 -5.81 5.35
C ILE A 156 4.52 -4.53 4.91
N LEU A 157 3.18 -4.53 4.83
CA LEU A 157 2.38 -3.36 4.48
C LEU A 157 2.53 -2.26 5.53
N GLY A 158 2.53 -2.63 6.82
CA GLY A 158 2.74 -1.72 7.94
C GLY A 158 4.16 -1.14 7.96
N GLY A 159 5.17 -1.93 7.61
CA GLY A 159 6.54 -1.45 7.42
C GLY A 159 6.69 -0.52 6.22
N LEU A 160 6.00 -0.80 5.11
CA LEU A 160 6.02 0.00 3.90
C LEU A 160 5.32 1.35 4.09
N LEU A 161 4.11 1.35 4.68
CA LEU A 161 3.35 2.56 4.96
C LEU A 161 3.91 3.34 6.17
N GLY A 162 4.32 2.64 7.22
CA GLY A 162 4.94 3.23 8.41
C GLY A 162 6.35 3.77 8.12
N GLY A 163 7.08 3.15 7.20
CA GLY A 163 8.36 3.64 6.70
C GLY A 163 8.24 4.91 5.87
N ALA A 164 7.18 5.04 5.07
CA ALA A 164 6.84 6.30 4.38
C ALA A 164 6.50 7.43 5.36
N SER A 165 5.92 7.10 6.52
CA SER A 165 5.58 8.06 7.58
C SER A 165 6.80 8.60 8.34
N LYS A 166 7.90 7.83 8.41
CA LYS A 166 9.12 8.20 9.17
C LYS A 166 9.99 9.26 8.50
N ASN A 167 9.72 9.59 7.23
CA ASN A 167 10.46 10.58 6.46
C ASN A 167 9.57 11.73 5.97
N GLY A 168 8.86 12.40 6.89
CA GLY A 168 8.36 13.77 6.70
C GLY A 168 7.24 14.00 5.68
N GLY A 169 6.53 12.97 5.20
CA GLY A 169 5.44 13.11 4.24
C GLY A 169 4.11 12.59 4.78
N LEU A 170 3.15 13.50 5.03
CA LEU A 170 1.70 13.33 5.27
C LEU A 170 1.23 12.38 6.40
N GLY A 171 1.83 11.19 6.60
CA GLY A 171 1.47 10.26 7.68
C GLY A 171 1.92 10.75 9.06
N GLY A 172 3.15 11.29 9.15
CA GLY A 172 3.72 11.82 10.38
C GLY A 172 2.91 12.98 10.95
N ALA A 173 2.43 13.89 10.10
CA ALA A 173 1.61 15.03 10.53
C ALA A 173 0.23 14.60 11.08
N LEU A 174 -0.38 13.56 10.52
CA LEU A 174 -1.65 13.03 11.00
C LEU A 174 -1.49 12.27 12.33
N SER A 175 -0.44 11.46 12.45
CA SER A 175 -0.15 10.73 13.70
C SER A 175 0.35 11.64 14.82
N ASP A 176 1.08 12.71 14.49
CA ASP A 176 1.53 13.70 15.48
C ASP A 176 0.34 14.57 15.93
N ALA A 177 -0.60 14.91 15.03
CA ALA A 177 -1.86 15.57 15.37
C ALA A 177 -2.80 14.68 16.21
N LEU A 178 -2.92 13.39 15.87
CA LEU A 178 -3.76 12.44 16.61
C LEU A 178 -3.12 12.01 17.95
N GLY A 179 -1.80 11.84 17.99
CA GLY A 179 -1.03 11.47 19.16
C GLY A 179 -0.90 12.61 20.19
N LYS A 180 -0.68 13.86 19.75
CA LYS A 180 -0.66 15.02 20.66
C LYS A 180 -2.03 15.31 21.26
N ASN A 181 -3.11 15.09 20.51
CA ASN A 181 -4.46 15.37 21.01
C ASN A 181 -4.96 14.28 21.99
N ALA A 182 -4.64 13.01 21.74
CA ALA A 182 -4.97 11.92 22.67
C ALA A 182 -4.18 12.00 23.99
N GLY A 183 -2.90 12.39 23.95
CA GLY A 183 -2.06 12.52 25.15
C GLY A 183 -2.44 13.71 26.04
N SER A 184 -2.87 14.84 25.46
CA SER A 184 -3.18 16.05 26.23
C SER A 184 -4.54 16.00 26.93
N VAL A 185 -5.51 15.25 26.39
CA VAL A 185 -6.85 15.09 26.99
C VAL A 185 -6.81 14.12 28.17
N LEU A 186 -6.07 13.02 28.07
CA LEU A 186 -5.95 12.06 29.18
C LEU A 186 -5.10 12.60 30.35
N GLY A 187 -4.08 13.42 30.07
CA GLY A 187 -3.28 14.09 31.10
C GLY A 187 -4.05 15.14 31.89
N ASN A 188 -4.93 15.91 31.24
CA ASN A 188 -5.70 16.98 31.91
C ASN A 188 -6.87 16.45 32.75
N VAL A 189 -7.47 15.31 32.39
CA VAL A 189 -8.57 14.71 33.17
C VAL A 189 -8.04 13.96 34.39
N LEU A 190 -6.86 13.33 34.31
CA LEU A 190 -6.25 12.62 35.45
C LEU A 190 -5.49 13.55 36.41
N GLY A 191 -5.01 14.70 35.94
CA GLY A 191 -4.35 15.71 36.78
C GLY A 191 -5.32 16.62 37.55
N GLY A 192 -6.56 16.78 37.08
CA GLY A 192 -7.54 17.71 37.67
C GLY A 192 -8.32 17.20 38.88
N LEU A 193 -8.34 15.88 39.13
CA LEU A 193 -9.20 15.28 40.17
C LEU A 193 -8.44 14.89 41.46
N LEU A 194 -7.11 14.97 41.50
CA LEU A 194 -6.28 14.58 42.66
C LEU A 194 -5.49 15.76 43.27
N GLY A 195 -5.91 17.00 43.03
CA GLY A 195 -5.22 18.21 43.53
C GLY A 195 -6.00 19.09 44.50
N GLY A 196 -7.25 18.76 44.81
CA GLY A 196 -8.14 19.57 45.64
C GLY A 196 -8.10 19.18 47.12
N LYS A 197 -6.99 19.43 47.81
CA LYS A 197 -6.97 19.40 49.27
C LYS A 197 -6.10 20.52 49.81
N ARG A 198 -6.67 21.73 49.92
CA ARG A 198 -6.53 22.65 51.05
C ARG A 198 -7.78 23.51 51.13
#